data_AF-A0A8C7X310-F1
#
_entry.id   AF-A0A8C7X310-F1
#
_cell.length_a   1.000
_cell.length_b   1.000
_cell.length_c   1.000
_cell.angle_alpha   90.00
_cell.angle_beta   90.00
_cell.angle_gamma   90.00
#
_symmetry.space_group_name_H-M   'P 1'
#
loop_
_entity.id
_entity.type
_entity.pdbx_description
1 polymer ?
#
loop_
_entity_poly.entity_id
_entity_poly.type
_entity_poly.pdbx_seq_one_letter_code
_entity_poly.pdbx_strand_id
1 'polypeptide(L)'
;VLLFSMHIRKANKYLRDVVVKRQCVPFRRYNGGVGRCAQAKQFDWTQGRWPKKSAEFLLHMLKNAESNAELKVSPAHTSHDRCLRIVTADIQTV
;
A
#
# COMPACT_ATOMS: atom_id res chain seq x y z
N VAL A 1 0.21 1.96 -7.58
CA VAL A 1 1.40 2.75 -8.01
C VAL A 1 2.36 3.02 -6.84
N LEU A 2 1.89 3.43 -5.65
CA LEU A 2 2.81 3.80 -4.55
C LEU A 2 3.50 2.64 -3.82
N LEU A 3 2.80 1.52 -3.61
CA LEU A 3 3.34 0.39 -2.84
C LEU A 3 4.35 -0.49 -3.60
N PHE A 4 4.30 -0.50 -4.94
CA PHE A 4 5.03 -1.46 -5.79
C PHE A 4 6.55 -1.25 -5.83
N SER A 5 7.03 -0.05 -5.49
CA SER A 5 8.46 0.28 -5.51
C SER A 5 9.06 0.40 -4.10
N MET A 6 8.32 -0.01 -3.07
CA MET A 6 8.72 0.14 -1.68
C MET A 6 9.29 -1.16 -1.12
N HIS A 7 10.36 -1.06 -0.35
CA HIS A 7 10.86 -2.17 0.45
C HIS A 7 9.77 -2.62 1.44
N ILE A 8 9.67 -3.91 1.73
CA ILE A 8 8.60 -4.49 2.56
C ILE A 8 8.46 -3.77 3.91
N ARG A 9 9.58 -3.47 4.58
CA ARG A 9 9.61 -2.68 5.83
C ARG A 9 8.97 -1.29 5.69
N LYS A 10 9.23 -0.61 4.57
CA LYS A 10 8.69 0.73 4.28
C LYS A 10 7.20 0.65 3.91
N ALA A 11 6.80 -0.39 3.19
CA ALA A 11 5.41 -0.69 2.86
C ALA A 11 4.57 -0.97 4.13
N ASN A 12 5.08 -1.81 5.03
CA ASN A 12 4.44 -2.12 6.31
C ASN A 12 4.25 -0.86 7.16
N LYS A 13 5.28 0.00 7.25
CA LYS A 13 5.17 1.28 7.94
C LYS A 13 4.10 2.18 7.30
N TYR A 14 4.13 2.35 5.99
CA TYR A 14 3.17 3.17 5.27
C TYR A 14 1.72 2.70 5.47
N LEU A 15 1.45 1.40 5.36
CA LEU A 15 0.11 0.85 5.56
C LEU A 15 -0.39 1.04 6.99
N ARG A 16 0.48 0.91 8.01
CA ARG A 16 0.14 1.24 9.40
C ARG A 16 -0.16 2.72 9.57
N ASP A 17 0.64 3.60 8.96
CA ASP A 17 0.41 5.04 8.99
C ASP A 17 -0.92 5.43 8.30
N VAL A 18 -1.35 4.67 7.27
CA VAL A 18 -2.66 4.83 6.63
C VAL A 18 -3.81 4.45 7.56
N VAL A 19 -3.67 3.35 8.31
CA VAL A 19 -4.67 2.90 9.30
C VAL A 19 -4.85 3.94 10.42
N VAL A 20 -3.75 4.54 10.89
CA VAL A 20 -3.76 5.61 11.91
C VAL A 20 -4.13 6.99 11.32
N LYS A 21 -4.37 7.06 10.00
CA LYS A 21 -4.67 8.30 9.25
C LYS A 21 -3.57 9.37 9.27
N ARG A 22 -2.34 8.95 9.53
CA ARG A 22 -1.15 9.82 9.52
C ARG A 22 -0.72 10.17 8.10
N GLN A 23 -0.85 9.23 7.17
CA GLN A 23 -0.60 9.46 5.74
C GLN A 23 -1.78 8.98 4.90
N CYS A 24 -2.13 9.76 3.88
CA CYS A 24 -3.24 9.41 2.99
C CYS A 24 -2.77 8.56 1.80
N VAL A 25 -3.70 7.81 1.24
CA VAL A 25 -3.55 7.15 -0.05
C VAL A 25 -4.15 8.08 -1.12
N PRO A 26 -3.39 8.50 -2.14
CA PRO A 26 -3.92 9.30 -3.24
C PRO A 26 -4.75 8.43 -4.19
N PHE A 27 -5.95 8.92 -4.53
CA PHE A 27 -6.87 8.25 -5.45
C PHE A 27 -6.69 8.86 -6.85
N ARG A 28 -6.06 8.10 -7.76
CA ARG A 28 -5.70 8.60 -9.11
C ARG A 28 -6.70 8.23 -10.21
N ARG A 29 -7.31 7.03 -10.15
CA ARG A 29 -8.22 6.52 -11.18
C ARG A 29 -9.69 6.63 -10.79
N TYR A 30 -10.02 6.18 -9.58
CA TYR A 30 -11.39 6.17 -9.07
C TYR A 30 -11.58 7.32 -8.07
N ASN A 31 -11.60 8.56 -8.55
CA ASN A 31 -11.61 9.77 -7.71
C ASN A 31 -12.93 10.57 -7.76
N GLY A 32 -14.00 10.01 -8.34
CA GLY A 32 -15.33 10.62 -8.34
C GLY A 32 -15.85 10.84 -6.91
N GLY A 33 -16.25 12.06 -6.58
CA GLY A 33 -16.77 12.41 -5.24
C GLY A 33 -15.73 12.42 -4.12
N VAL A 34 -14.43 12.26 -4.42
CA VAL A 34 -13.38 12.27 -3.40
C VAL A 34 -12.98 13.70 -3.05
N GLY A 35 -13.15 14.07 -1.79
CA GLY A 35 -12.72 15.37 -1.26
C GLY A 35 -11.20 15.55 -1.29
N ARG A 36 -10.76 16.80 -1.34
CA ARG A 36 -9.33 17.16 -1.32
C ARG A 36 -8.71 16.88 0.06
N CYS A 37 -7.45 16.47 0.09
CA CYS A 37 -6.70 16.20 1.31
C CYS A 37 -5.33 16.89 1.25
N ALA A 38 -4.96 17.63 2.29
CA ALA A 38 -3.66 18.31 2.35
C ALA A 38 -2.47 17.34 2.35
N GLN A 39 -2.64 16.14 2.92
CA GLN A 39 -1.60 15.10 2.94
C GLN A 39 -1.30 14.52 1.54
N ALA A 40 -2.22 14.68 0.59
CA ALA A 40 -2.02 14.19 -0.78
C ALA A 40 -0.94 14.98 -1.53
N LYS A 41 -0.59 16.18 -1.05
CA LYS A 41 0.49 17.02 -1.60
C LYS A 41 1.83 16.31 -1.66
N GLN A 42 2.13 15.41 -0.70
CA GLN A 42 3.36 14.62 -0.69
C GLN A 42 3.49 13.71 -1.94
N PHE A 43 2.36 13.39 -2.58
CA PHE A 43 2.29 12.52 -3.75
C PHE A 43 1.99 13.29 -5.05
N ASP A 44 2.21 14.61 -5.02
CA ASP A 44 1.87 15.55 -6.10
C ASP A 44 0.41 15.42 -6.56
N TRP A 45 -0.49 15.23 -5.59
CA TRP A 45 -1.91 15.00 -5.84
C TRP A 45 -2.80 15.77 -4.88
N THR A 46 -4.07 15.98 -5.25
CA THR A 46 -5.00 16.79 -4.45
C THR A 46 -6.03 15.98 -3.68
N GLN A 47 -6.37 14.77 -4.14
CA GLN A 47 -7.45 13.94 -3.60
C GLN A 47 -6.91 12.67 -2.93
N GLY A 48 -7.31 12.41 -1.68
CA GLY A 48 -6.84 11.25 -0.94
C GLY A 48 -7.80 10.80 0.15
N ARG A 49 -7.69 9.52 0.53
CA ARG A 49 -8.47 8.86 1.59
C ARG A 49 -7.61 7.86 2.38
N TRP A 50 -8.20 7.31 3.44
CA TRP A 50 -7.60 6.29 4.29
C TRP A 50 -8.43 5.00 4.26
N PRO A 51 -8.22 4.13 3.25
CA PRO A 51 -8.95 2.88 3.14
C PRO A 51 -8.47 1.87 4.19
N LYS A 52 -9.06 1.91 5.39
CA LYS A 52 -8.64 1.08 6.53
C LYS A 52 -8.71 -0.42 6.24
N LYS A 53 -9.86 -0.89 5.72
CA LYS A 53 -10.10 -2.32 5.45
C LYS A 53 -9.13 -2.89 4.41
N SER A 54 -8.92 -2.17 3.31
CA SER A 54 -7.95 -2.57 2.29
C SER A 54 -6.51 -2.55 2.82
N ALA A 55 -6.14 -1.55 3.63
CA ALA A 55 -4.81 -1.46 4.22
C ALA A 55 -4.51 -2.63 5.17
N GLU A 56 -5.49 -3.03 6.00
CA GLU A 56 -5.39 -4.19 6.89
C GLU A 56 -5.24 -5.51 6.12
N PHE A 57 -6.01 -5.69 5.04
CA PHE A 57 -5.90 -6.87 4.18
C PHE A 57 -4.50 -6.99 3.55
N LEU A 58 -3.94 -5.86 3.10
CA LEU A 58 -2.59 -5.84 2.53
C LEU A 58 -1.50 -6.12 3.55
N LEU A 59 -1.65 -5.62 4.78
CA LEU A 59 -0.74 -5.95 5.88
C LEU A 59 -0.73 -7.47 6.15
N HIS A 60 -1.91 -8.10 6.11
CA HIS A 60 -2.02 -9.54 6.29
C HIS A 60 -1.35 -10.32 5.13
N MET A 61 -1.56 -9.88 3.88
CA MET A 61 -0.88 -10.47 2.71
C MET A 61 0.64 -10.31 2.78
N LEU A 62 1.15 -9.15 3.16
CA LEU A 62 2.58 -8.91 3.30
C LEU A 62 3.20 -9.78 4.39
N LYS A 63 2.52 -9.95 5.53
CA LYS A 63 2.97 -10.84 6.60
C LYS A 63 3.04 -12.31 6.15
N ASN A 64 2.04 -12.76 5.38
CA ASN A 64 2.04 -14.09 4.80
C ASN A 64 3.18 -14.27 3.78
N ALA A 65 3.41 -13.26 2.93
CA ALA A 65 4.51 -13.27 1.97
C ALA A 65 5.90 -13.27 2.65
N GLU A 66 6.09 -12.48 3.72
CA GLU A 66 7.31 -12.50 4.55
C GLU A 66 7.55 -13.88 5.15
N SER A 67 6.53 -14.48 5.78
CA SER A 67 6.64 -15.83 6.35
C SER A 67 6.98 -16.90 5.31
N ASN A 68 6.41 -16.81 4.11
CA ASN A 68 6.73 -17.74 3.02
C ASN A 68 8.13 -17.52 2.44
N ALA A 69 8.64 -16.28 2.44
CA ALA A 69 10.00 -15.96 2.02
C ALA A 69 11.04 -16.45 3.04
N GLU A 70 10.75 -16.37 4.34
CA GLU A 70 11.62 -16.90 5.41
C GLU A 70 11.72 -18.44 5.38
N LEU A 71 10.64 -19.12 4.98
CA LEU A 71 10.61 -20.59 4.84
C LEU A 71 11.40 -21.10 3.61
N LYS A 72 11.59 -20.26 2.59
CA LYS A 72 12.46 -20.56 1.43
C LYS A 72 13.82 -19.90 1.63
N VAL A 73 14.74 -20.61 2.27
CA VAL A 73 16.12 -20.17 2.51
C VAL A 73 16.77 -19.74 1.18
N SER A 74 16.85 -18.43 0.93
CA SER A 74 17.69 -17.84 -0.10
C SER A 74 18.38 -16.61 0.49
N PRO A 75 19.73 -16.59 0.51
CA PRO A 75 20.46 -15.51 1.14
C PRO A 75 20.50 -14.31 0.19
N ALA A 76 19.85 -13.25 0.64
CA ALA A 76 20.18 -11.85 0.37
C ALA A 76 20.15 -11.34 -1.10
N HIS A 77 19.93 -10.02 -1.14
CA HIS A 77 20.17 -9.12 -2.27
C HIS A 77 19.00 -8.92 -3.24
N THR A 78 18.19 -7.94 -2.86
CA THR A 78 17.97 -6.73 -3.66
C THR A 78 17.78 -6.95 -5.15
N SER A 79 16.52 -6.94 -5.60
CA SER A 79 16.03 -6.01 -6.64
C SER A 79 14.72 -6.55 -7.22
N HIS A 80 13.69 -5.70 -7.24
CA HIS A 80 12.46 -5.96 -7.98
C HIS A 80 11.64 -7.21 -7.60
N ASP A 81 11.21 -7.32 -6.34
CA ASP A 81 10.04 -8.14 -6.03
C ASP A 81 8.81 -7.47 -6.65
N ARG A 82 8.56 -7.76 -7.94
CA ARG A 82 7.38 -7.38 -8.73
C ARG A 82 6.12 -8.09 -8.25
N CYS A 83 6.04 -8.42 -6.97
CA CYS A 83 4.91 -9.12 -6.41
C CYS A 83 3.90 -8.09 -5.90
N LEU A 84 2.84 -7.91 -6.69
CA LEU A 84 1.45 -7.61 -6.32
C LEU A 84 0.80 -6.75 -7.41
N ARG A 85 0.47 -7.40 -8.54
CA ARG A 85 -0.55 -6.89 -9.48
C ARG A 85 -1.98 -6.89 -8.90
N ILE A 86 -2.16 -7.21 -7.61
CA ILE A 86 -3.47 -7.51 -7.03
C ILE A 86 -4.17 -6.26 -6.48
N VAL A 87 -3.46 -5.20 -6.09
CA VAL A 87 -4.10 -4.16 -5.25
C VAL A 87 -4.81 -3.05 -6.02
N THR A 88 -4.53 -2.88 -7.32
CA THR A 88 -5.20 -1.82 -8.10
C THR A 88 -6.59 -2.20 -8.60
N ALA A 89 -7.04 -3.44 -8.35
CA ALA A 89 -8.41 -3.89 -8.64
C ALA A 89 -9.31 -3.95 -7.39
N ASP A 90 -8.75 -4.19 -6.20
CA ASP A 90 -9.53 -4.42 -4.97
C ASP A 90 -9.69 -3.19 -4.04
N ILE A 91 -9.87 -2.00 -4.63
CA ILE A 91 -10.54 -0.89 -3.94
C ILE A 91 -12.02 -0.81 -4.36
N GLN A 92 -12.52 -1.80 -5.12
CA GLN A 92 -13.89 -1.78 -5.70
C GLN A 92 -14.98 -2.59 -4.98
N THR A 93 -14.77 -3.23 -3.82
CA THR A 93 -15.87 -3.99 -3.16
C THR A 93 -15.91 -3.93 -1.64
N VAL A 94 -15.78 -2.72 -1.06
CA VAL A 94 -16.39 -2.36 0.24
C VAL A 94 -16.65 -0.87 0.30
#